data_AF-A0AAU6CAQ6-F1
#
_entry.id   AF-A0AAU6CAQ6-F1
#
_cell.length_a   1.000
_cell.length_b   1.000
_cell.length_c   1.000
_cell.angle_alpha   90.00
_cell.angle_beta   90.00
_cell.angle_gamma   90.00
#
_symmetry.space_group_name_H-M   'P 1'
#
loop_
_entity.id
_entity.type
_entity.pdbx_description
1 polymer ?
#
loop_
_entity_poly.entity_id
_entity_poly.type
_entity_poly.pdbx_seq_one_letter_code
_entity_poly.pdbx_strand_id
1 'polypeptide(L)'
;MMLERFTPDARAAVVHAQAHARRLGHTYVGCEHLLLAVVSVDQPAAAVLREHGLTPERVEREIVRQVGLGAGSRLFGALNRDALASVGIDLDTVRARVEESFGPEALTRADKAVHRESRTSRLARTRHWRRRRAARALPAAPVPAAAGPRQATAARPAGHIRFNPRAKEGLANTVREAQALHDNRIGVEHLALGLIAMNSQMMRSVLAALGASAQPLRAAIMDRRRAAG
;
A
#
# COMPACT_ATOMS: atom_id res chain seq x y z
N MET A 1 -19.85 9.46 6.23
CA MET A 1 -18.59 8.99 5.59
C MET A 1 -18.22 7.59 6.09
N MET A 2 -17.58 6.75 5.25
CA MET A 2 -17.27 5.30 5.53
C MET A 2 -16.65 5.02 6.91
N LEU A 3 -15.85 5.95 7.45
CA LEU A 3 -15.16 5.78 8.72
C LEU A 3 -16.02 6.06 9.95
N GLU A 4 -17.18 6.72 9.86
CA GLU A 4 -18.00 7.08 11.05
C GLU A 4 -18.45 5.86 11.88
N ARG A 5 -18.62 4.69 11.23
CA ARG A 5 -18.97 3.42 11.88
C ARG A 5 -17.80 2.75 12.61
N PHE A 6 -16.57 3.19 12.38
CA PHE A 6 -15.38 2.62 13.02
C PHE A 6 -15.26 3.09 14.47
N THR A 7 -14.88 2.17 15.36
CA THR A 7 -14.48 2.50 16.73
C THR A 7 -13.27 3.45 16.72
N PRO A 8 -13.02 4.19 17.82
CA PRO A 8 -11.84 5.04 17.91
C PRO A 8 -10.53 4.30 17.57
N ASP A 9 -10.35 3.10 18.12
CA ASP A 9 -9.16 2.27 17.91
C ASP A 9 -9.05 1.77 16.45
N ALA A 10 -10.16 1.34 15.86
CA ALA A 10 -10.18 0.91 14.46
C ALA A 10 -9.87 2.07 13.51
N ARG A 11 -10.37 3.27 13.82
CA ARG A 11 -10.05 4.49 13.06
C ARG A 11 -8.58 4.86 13.22
N ALA A 12 -8.05 4.78 14.44
CA ALA A 12 -6.64 5.03 14.71
C ALA A 12 -5.76 4.06 13.91
N ALA A 13 -6.05 2.76 13.90
CA ALA A 13 -5.32 1.77 13.10
C ALA A 13 -5.30 2.13 11.60
N VAL A 14 -6.45 2.51 11.03
CA VAL A 14 -6.53 2.92 9.61
C VAL A 14 -5.70 4.18 9.33
N VAL A 15 -5.66 5.13 10.27
CA VAL A 15 -4.80 6.33 10.16
C VAL A 15 -3.32 5.95 10.29
N HIS A 16 -2.96 5.09 11.24
CA HIS A 16 -1.59 4.62 11.45
C HIS A 16 -1.02 3.89 10.24
N ALA A 17 -1.85 3.20 9.45
CA ALA A 17 -1.42 2.61 8.18
C ALA A 17 -0.77 3.64 7.23
N GLN A 18 -1.18 4.92 7.27
CA GLN A 18 -0.52 5.99 6.53
C GLN A 18 0.87 6.30 7.08
N ALA A 19 1.04 6.30 8.40
CA ALA A 19 2.34 6.51 9.05
C ALA A 19 3.31 5.38 8.70
N HIS A 20 2.85 4.12 8.69
CA HIS A 20 3.64 2.98 8.23
C HIS A 20 4.08 3.13 6.76
N ALA A 21 3.15 3.48 5.86
CA ALA A 21 3.48 3.71 4.46
C ALA A 21 4.50 4.84 4.27
N ARG A 22 4.36 5.96 5.02
CA ARG A 22 5.35 7.05 5.01
C ARG A 22 6.71 6.58 5.49
N ARG A 23 6.77 5.86 6.62
CA ARG A 23 8.01 5.37 7.22
C ARG A 23 8.75 4.43 6.28
N LEU A 24 8.03 3.58 5.56
CA LEU A 24 8.60 2.65 4.57
C LEU A 24 8.88 3.32 3.21
N GLY A 25 8.62 4.62 3.06
CA GLY A 25 8.83 5.36 1.81
C GLY A 25 7.84 5.04 0.69
N HIS A 26 6.74 4.35 1.01
CA HIS A 26 5.71 3.96 0.06
C HIS A 26 4.76 5.13 -0.26
N THR A 27 4.42 5.27 -1.54
CA THR A 27 3.60 6.39 -2.04
C THR A 27 2.09 6.13 -2.00
N TYR A 28 1.69 4.93 -1.59
CA TYR A 28 0.30 4.48 -1.41
C TYR A 28 0.17 3.61 -0.16
N VAL A 29 -1.01 3.61 0.45
CA VAL A 29 -1.35 2.67 1.53
C VAL A 29 -1.95 1.41 0.92
N GLY A 30 -1.30 0.27 1.17
CA GLY A 30 -1.77 -1.06 0.79
C GLY A 30 -2.39 -1.85 1.94
N CYS A 31 -2.75 -3.10 1.67
CA CYS A 31 -3.37 -3.98 2.66
C CYS A 31 -2.35 -4.41 3.72
N GLU A 32 -1.09 -4.51 3.31
CA GLU A 32 0.04 -4.83 4.15
C GLU A 32 0.33 -3.74 5.19
N HIS A 33 0.13 -2.47 4.81
CA HIS A 33 0.22 -1.35 5.74
C HIS A 33 -0.94 -1.33 6.74
N LEU A 34 -2.15 -1.70 6.28
CA LEU A 34 -3.30 -1.87 7.15
C LEU A 34 -3.07 -3.03 8.13
N LEU A 35 -2.55 -4.16 7.65
CA LEU A 35 -2.21 -5.30 8.49
C LEU A 35 -1.15 -4.93 9.53
N LEU A 36 -0.08 -4.25 9.11
CA LEU A 36 0.96 -3.76 10.02
C LEU A 36 0.38 -2.85 11.10
N ALA A 37 -0.53 -1.94 10.74
CA ALA A 37 -1.20 -1.08 11.70
C ALA A 37 -2.09 -1.87 12.68
N VAL A 38 -2.84 -2.85 12.18
CA VAL A 38 -3.72 -3.70 13.01
C VAL A 38 -2.92 -4.56 13.99
N VAL A 39 -1.79 -5.14 13.60
CA VAL A 39 -0.97 -5.94 14.54
C VAL A 39 -0.23 -5.07 15.56
N SER A 40 -0.12 -3.76 15.32
CA SER A 40 0.61 -2.82 16.16
C SER A 40 -0.25 -2.17 17.26
N VAL A 41 -1.57 -2.30 17.22
CA VAL A 41 -2.44 -1.75 18.26
C VAL A 41 -2.59 -2.72 19.43
N ASP A 42 -2.81 -2.17 20.63
CA ASP A 42 -3.06 -2.98 21.81
C ASP A 42 -4.55 -3.33 21.92
N GLN A 43 -4.96 -4.33 21.14
CA GLN A 43 -6.35 -4.80 21.06
C GLN A 43 -6.41 -6.34 21.06
N PRO A 44 -7.49 -6.96 21.55
CA PRO A 44 -7.56 -8.42 21.68
C PRO A 44 -7.30 -9.18 20.36
N ALA A 45 -7.85 -8.70 19.25
CA ALA A 45 -7.62 -9.30 17.94
C ALA A 45 -6.15 -9.17 17.48
N ALA A 46 -5.50 -8.04 17.77
CA ALA A 46 -4.09 -7.84 17.48
C ALA A 46 -3.20 -8.75 18.33
N ALA A 47 -3.56 -8.98 19.60
CA ALA A 47 -2.88 -9.95 20.47
C ALA A 47 -2.93 -11.36 19.88
N VAL A 48 -4.11 -11.81 19.43
CA VAL A 48 -4.24 -13.11 18.73
C VAL A 48 -3.34 -13.19 17.51
N LEU A 49 -3.34 -12.17 16.64
CA LEU A 49 -2.44 -12.16 15.47
C LEU A 49 -0.96 -12.30 15.88
N ARG A 50 -0.54 -11.59 16.94
CA ARG A 50 0.82 -11.66 17.49
C ARG A 50 1.16 -13.03 18.08
N GLU A 51 0.24 -13.63 18.84
CA GLU A 51 0.35 -14.99 19.39
C GLU A 51 0.55 -16.05 18.29
N HIS A 52 -0.06 -15.83 17.12
CA HIS A 52 0.11 -16.65 15.92
C HIS A 52 1.30 -16.21 15.03
N GLY A 53 2.22 -15.39 15.54
CA GLY A 53 3.47 -15.05 14.89
C GLY A 53 3.43 -13.83 13.96
N LEU A 54 2.29 -13.16 13.79
CA LEU A 54 2.18 -11.89 13.06
C LEU A 54 2.57 -10.70 13.97
N THR A 55 3.80 -10.72 14.48
CA THR A 55 4.36 -9.59 15.22
C THR A 55 4.61 -8.40 14.28
N PRO A 56 4.47 -7.14 14.71
CA PRO A 56 4.75 -5.96 13.88
C PRO A 56 6.09 -6.04 13.15
N GLU A 57 7.14 -6.51 13.82
CA GLU A 57 8.51 -6.60 13.30
C GLU A 57 8.63 -7.61 12.16
N ARG A 58 7.97 -8.77 12.31
CA ARG A 58 7.96 -9.81 11.28
C ARG A 58 7.10 -9.41 10.08
N VAL A 59 5.95 -8.78 10.32
CA VAL A 59 5.09 -8.25 9.24
C VAL A 59 5.82 -7.16 8.47
N GLU A 60 6.44 -6.19 9.15
CA GLU A 60 7.21 -5.12 8.51
C GLU A 60 8.37 -5.67 7.68
N ARG A 61 9.15 -6.61 8.24
CA ARG A 61 10.24 -7.27 7.52
C ARG A 61 9.76 -7.95 6.24
N GLU A 62 8.62 -8.61 6.30
CA GLU A 62 8.04 -9.28 5.15
C GLU A 62 7.54 -8.30 4.08
N ILE A 63 7.00 -7.16 4.51
CA ILE A 63 6.63 -6.06 3.61
C ILE A 63 7.86 -5.54 2.89
N VAL A 64 8.94 -5.26 3.61
CA VAL A 64 10.20 -4.79 3.03
C VAL A 64 10.79 -5.83 2.09
N ARG A 65 10.71 -7.13 2.42
CA ARG A 65 11.20 -8.21 1.55
C ARG A 65 10.44 -8.30 0.23
N GLN A 66 9.11 -8.16 0.24
CA GLN A 66 8.28 -8.34 -0.96
C GLN A 66 8.12 -7.06 -1.79
N VAL A 67 8.03 -5.90 -1.14
CA VAL A 67 7.71 -4.62 -1.78
C VAL A 67 8.95 -3.72 -1.92
N GLY A 68 9.99 -3.98 -1.13
CA GLY A 68 11.14 -3.09 -0.97
C GLY A 68 10.83 -1.95 -0.01
N LEU A 69 11.80 -1.04 0.15
CA LEU A 69 11.51 0.30 0.68
C LEU A 69 11.20 1.20 -0.53
N GLY A 70 10.18 2.05 -0.44
CA GLY A 70 9.71 2.83 -1.60
C GLY A 70 10.73 3.83 -2.14
N ALA A 71 10.45 4.46 -3.29
CA ALA A 71 11.36 5.31 -4.07
C ALA A 71 12.04 6.50 -3.32
N GLY A 72 11.61 6.80 -2.08
CA GLY A 72 12.26 7.75 -1.18
C GLY A 72 13.25 7.13 -0.18
N SER A 73 13.25 5.81 0.00
CA SER A 73 14.31 5.09 0.70
C SER A 73 15.50 4.91 -0.21
N ARG A 74 16.13 6.04 -0.50
CA ARG A 74 17.49 6.13 -1.03
C ARG A 74 18.54 5.70 0.02
N LEU A 75 18.15 4.95 1.07
CA LEU A 75 19.08 4.21 1.94
C LEU A 75 19.86 3.14 1.17
N PHE A 76 19.37 2.76 -0.02
CA PHE A 76 20.12 2.01 -1.01
C PHE A 76 21.29 2.78 -1.66
N GLY A 77 21.52 4.05 -1.34
CA GLY A 77 22.64 4.82 -1.88
C GLY A 77 24.00 4.46 -1.28
N ALA A 78 24.05 4.19 0.04
CA ALA A 78 25.29 3.93 0.77
C ALA A 78 25.31 2.52 1.40
N LEU A 79 24.31 2.15 2.20
CA LEU A 79 24.32 0.87 2.94
C LEU A 79 24.14 -0.36 2.02
N ASN A 80 23.42 -0.21 0.90
CA ASN A 80 23.25 -1.31 -0.04
C ASN A 80 24.40 -1.47 -1.02
N ARG A 81 25.17 -0.40 -1.28
CA ARG A 81 26.37 -0.50 -2.12
C ARG A 81 27.38 -1.41 -1.46
N ASP A 82 27.65 -1.18 -0.17
CA ASP A 82 28.63 -1.97 0.59
C ASP A 82 28.13 -3.40 0.85
N ALA A 83 26.83 -3.59 1.12
CA ALA A 83 26.24 -4.92 1.26
C ALA A 83 26.30 -5.72 -0.05
N LEU A 84 26.02 -5.10 -1.20
CA LEU A 84 26.15 -5.76 -2.50
C LEU A 84 27.60 -5.99 -2.90
N ALA A 85 28.51 -5.06 -2.57
CA ALA A 85 29.95 -5.21 -2.76
C ALA A 85 30.50 -6.38 -1.94
N SER A 86 29.96 -6.64 -0.74
CA SER A 86 30.33 -7.80 0.09
C SER A 86 29.96 -9.15 -0.56
N VAL A 87 28.96 -9.17 -1.44
CA VAL A 87 28.57 -10.33 -2.26
C VAL A 87 29.24 -10.29 -3.65
N GLY A 88 30.17 -9.35 -3.88
CA GLY A 88 30.92 -9.21 -5.12
C GLY A 88 30.21 -8.45 -6.24
N ILE A 89 29.10 -7.76 -5.94
CA ILE A 89 28.34 -6.97 -6.91
C ILE A 89 28.72 -5.49 -6.77
N ASP A 90 29.59 -5.02 -7.66
CA ASP A 90 29.95 -3.60 -7.76
C ASP A 90 28.97 -2.85 -8.68
N LEU A 91 28.16 -1.98 -8.07
CA LEU A 91 27.15 -1.17 -8.76
C LEU A 91 27.76 -0.13 -9.71
N ASP A 92 28.98 0.36 -9.46
CA ASP A 92 29.65 1.29 -10.38
C ASP A 92 30.09 0.55 -11.64
N THR A 93 30.64 -0.65 -11.49
CA THR A 93 30.97 -1.53 -12.61
C THR A 93 29.72 -1.90 -13.42
N VAL A 94 28.60 -2.24 -12.77
CA VAL A 94 27.33 -2.54 -13.46
C VAL A 94 26.84 -1.32 -14.23
N ARG A 95 26.85 -0.13 -13.60
CA ARG A 95 26.45 1.13 -14.25
C ARG A 95 27.32 1.44 -15.47
N ALA A 96 28.64 1.35 -15.33
CA ALA A 96 29.57 1.62 -16.42
C ALA A 96 29.33 0.68 -17.61
N ARG A 97 29.14 -0.62 -17.37
CA ARG A 97 28.83 -1.60 -18.42
C ARG A 97 27.49 -1.34 -19.11
N VAL A 98 26.48 -0.91 -18.35
CA VAL A 98 25.18 -0.54 -18.91
C VAL A 98 25.30 0.71 -19.77
N GLU A 99 26.05 1.72 -19.33
CA GLU A 99 26.28 2.93 -20.13
C GLU A 99 27.16 2.66 -21.36
N GLU A 100 28.13 1.76 -21.25
CA GLU A 100 28.92 1.26 -22.38
C GLU A 100 28.04 0.54 -23.41
N SER A 101 27.14 -0.33 -22.95
CA SER A 101 26.31 -1.16 -23.84
C SER A 101 25.12 -0.41 -24.44
N PHE A 102 24.54 0.54 -23.71
CA PHE A 102 23.27 1.21 -24.07
C PHE A 102 23.42 2.73 -24.29
N GLY A 103 24.65 3.23 -24.21
CA GLY A 103 25.02 4.63 -24.39
C GLY A 103 24.98 5.45 -23.09
N PRO A 104 25.57 6.67 -23.11
CA PRO A 104 25.59 7.54 -21.94
C PRO A 104 24.17 7.81 -21.43
N GLU A 105 24.05 7.89 -20.11
CA GLU A 105 22.78 8.10 -19.40
C GLU A 105 21.68 7.06 -19.74
N ALA A 106 22.02 5.84 -20.18
CA ALA A 106 21.04 4.81 -20.53
C ALA A 106 20.03 4.54 -19.41
N LEU A 107 20.51 4.43 -18.16
CA LEU A 107 19.66 4.23 -16.98
C LEU A 107 18.72 5.42 -16.75
N THR A 108 19.22 6.65 -16.89
CA THR A 108 18.44 7.89 -16.75
C THR A 108 17.36 7.99 -17.83
N ARG A 109 17.67 7.59 -19.08
CA ARG A 109 16.71 7.56 -20.19
C ARG A 109 15.64 6.49 -19.97
N ALA A 110 16.02 5.30 -19.51
CA ALA A 110 15.09 4.23 -19.16
C ALA A 110 14.12 4.67 -18.04
N ASP A 111 14.63 5.28 -16.98
CA ASP A 111 13.80 5.79 -15.88
C ASP A 111 12.77 6.83 -16.36
N LYS A 112 13.22 7.78 -17.19
CA LYS A 112 12.35 8.77 -17.83
C LYS A 112 11.29 8.12 -18.74
N ALA A 113 11.63 7.06 -19.47
CA ALA A 113 10.71 6.35 -20.36
C ALA A 113 9.59 5.64 -19.57
N VAL A 114 9.95 4.89 -18.53
CA VAL A 114 8.99 4.19 -17.63
C VAL A 114 8.00 5.17 -16.99
N HIS A 115 8.50 6.32 -16.52
CA HIS A 115 7.67 7.35 -15.91
C HIS A 115 6.81 8.11 -16.94
N ARG A 116 7.26 8.24 -18.19
CA ARG A 116 6.51 8.88 -19.30
C ARG A 116 5.37 8.01 -19.80
N GLU A 117 5.58 6.71 -19.97
CA GLU A 117 4.60 5.75 -20.47
C GLU A 117 3.41 5.57 -19.50
N SER A 118 3.70 5.61 -18.21
CA SER A 118 2.69 5.67 -17.14
C SER A 118 1.76 6.89 -17.22
N ARG A 119 2.24 8.01 -17.81
CA ARG A 119 1.47 9.25 -17.99
C ARG A 119 0.66 9.23 -19.28
N THR A 120 1.19 8.69 -20.37
CA THR A 120 0.51 8.61 -21.68
C THR A 120 -0.67 7.64 -21.64
N SER A 121 -0.53 6.49 -20.99
CA SER A 121 -1.61 5.52 -20.74
C SER A 121 -2.79 6.15 -19.98
N ARG A 122 -2.50 7.04 -19.02
CA ARG A 122 -3.53 7.76 -18.25
C ARG A 122 -4.27 8.78 -19.12
N LEU A 123 -3.57 9.53 -19.97
CA LEU A 123 -4.16 10.53 -20.87
C LEU A 123 -5.02 9.89 -21.98
N ALA A 124 -4.59 8.76 -22.54
CA ALA A 124 -5.37 8.00 -23.53
C ALA A 124 -6.71 7.52 -22.95
N ARG A 125 -6.70 7.01 -21.71
CA ARG A 125 -7.93 6.61 -20.98
C ARG A 125 -8.85 7.80 -20.72
N THR A 126 -8.32 8.98 -20.39
CA THR A 126 -9.16 10.18 -20.20
C THR A 126 -9.79 10.70 -21.50
N ARG A 127 -9.14 10.54 -22.65
CA ARG A 127 -9.70 10.90 -23.97
C ARG A 127 -10.83 9.97 -24.39
N HIS A 128 -10.71 8.68 -24.07
CA HIS A 128 -11.80 7.70 -24.26
C HIS A 128 -13.05 8.06 -23.43
N TRP A 129 -12.88 8.45 -22.16
CA TRP A 129 -13.98 8.90 -21.31
C TRP A 129 -14.63 10.21 -21.79
N ARG A 130 -13.86 11.16 -22.33
CA ARG A 130 -14.40 12.42 -22.88
C ARG A 130 -15.19 12.21 -24.18
N ARG A 131 -14.74 11.33 -25.09
CA ARG A 131 -15.50 10.99 -26.31
C ARG A 131 -16.84 10.29 -25.99
N ARG A 132 -16.89 9.46 -24.96
CA ARG A 132 -18.14 8.80 -24.51
C ARG A 132 -19.12 9.75 -23.80
N ARG A 133 -18.63 10.81 -23.12
CA ARG A 133 -19.51 11.84 -22.51
C ARG A 133 -20.00 12.90 -23.49
N ALA A 134 -19.24 13.21 -24.54
CA ALA A 134 -19.66 14.15 -25.58
C ALA A 134 -20.86 13.64 -26.41
N ALA A 135 -21.11 12.33 -26.43
CA ALA A 135 -22.29 11.74 -27.07
C ALA A 135 -23.60 11.89 -26.25
N ARG A 136 -23.57 12.52 -25.07
CA ARG A 136 -24.75 12.60 -24.18
C ARG A 136 -24.80 13.84 -23.27
N ALA A 137 -24.44 15.02 -23.77
CA ALA A 137 -24.55 16.24 -22.99
C ALA A 137 -25.05 17.44 -23.83
N LEU A 138 -26.17 18.02 -23.36
CA LEU A 138 -26.72 19.33 -23.71
C LEU A 138 -25.68 20.45 -23.48
N PRO A 139 -25.82 21.62 -24.14
CA PRO A 139 -24.76 22.63 -24.17
C PRO A 139 -24.56 23.29 -22.80
N ALA A 140 -23.31 23.31 -22.33
CA ALA A 140 -22.88 24.07 -21.15
C ALA A 140 -21.94 25.20 -21.59
N ALA A 141 -22.17 26.37 -20.97
CA ALA A 141 -21.53 27.67 -21.17
C ALA A 141 -19.98 27.68 -21.08
N PRO A 142 -19.31 28.71 -21.65
CA PRO A 142 -17.85 28.73 -21.79
C PRO A 142 -17.12 28.99 -20.47
N VAL A 143 -16.02 28.26 -20.26
CA VAL A 143 -15.08 28.44 -19.14
C VAL A 143 -13.82 29.15 -19.68
N PRO A 144 -13.29 30.19 -19.01
CA PRO A 144 -12.18 30.97 -19.55
C PRO A 144 -10.85 30.21 -19.56
N ALA A 145 -10.03 30.55 -20.55
CA ALA A 145 -8.69 29.99 -20.76
C ALA A 145 -7.63 30.78 -19.96
N ALA A 146 -6.73 30.07 -19.27
CA ALA A 146 -5.33 30.48 -19.10
C ALA A 146 -4.45 29.42 -18.41
N ALA A 147 -3.16 29.47 -18.80
CA ALA A 147 -1.94 29.10 -18.09
C ALA A 147 -1.35 27.67 -18.22
N GLY A 148 -0.44 27.54 -19.19
CA GLY A 148 0.99 27.26 -18.93
C GLY A 148 1.45 25.80 -18.69
N PRO A 149 2.62 25.39 -19.23
CA PRO A 149 3.16 24.04 -19.07
C PRO A 149 3.62 23.79 -17.62
N ARG A 150 3.06 22.74 -17.00
CA ARG A 150 3.38 22.32 -15.63
C ARG A 150 4.81 21.81 -15.53
N GLN A 151 5.68 22.61 -14.92
CA GLN A 151 6.99 22.20 -14.42
C GLN A 151 6.84 21.02 -13.46
N ALA A 152 7.64 19.98 -13.68
CA ALA A 152 7.73 18.84 -12.78
C ALA A 152 8.47 19.29 -11.51
N THR A 153 7.72 19.58 -10.46
CA THR A 153 8.33 19.83 -9.16
C THR A 153 8.84 18.51 -8.56
N ALA A 154 10.13 18.53 -8.24
CA ALA A 154 10.77 17.64 -7.30
C ALA A 154 9.95 17.52 -5.99
N ALA A 155 10.08 16.36 -5.35
CA ALA A 155 9.59 15.98 -4.01
C ALA A 155 8.62 16.97 -3.33
N ARG A 156 7.32 16.65 -3.35
CA ARG A 156 6.35 17.30 -2.45
C ARG A 156 6.46 16.67 -1.06
N PRO A 157 6.85 17.40 0.00
CA PRO A 157 6.62 16.94 1.36
C PRO A 157 5.12 17.12 1.71
N ALA A 158 4.62 16.25 2.60
CA ALA A 158 3.31 16.33 3.26
C ALA A 158 2.04 16.36 2.37
N GLY A 159 1.77 15.30 1.61
CA GLY A 159 0.43 15.00 1.07
C GLY A 159 -0.23 13.81 1.78
N HIS A 160 -1.57 13.80 1.94
CA HIS A 160 -2.32 12.62 2.40
C HIS A 160 -2.04 11.42 1.48
N ILE A 161 -1.40 10.36 1.99
CA ILE A 161 -1.16 9.14 1.21
C ILE A 161 -2.50 8.48 0.93
N ARG A 162 -2.74 8.14 -0.33
CA ARG A 162 -4.01 7.54 -0.74
C ARG A 162 -3.96 6.02 -0.58
N PHE A 163 -5.09 5.44 -0.19
CA PHE A 163 -5.29 3.99 -0.26
C PHE A 163 -5.29 3.52 -1.71
N ASN A 164 -4.56 2.44 -1.99
CA ASN A 164 -4.63 1.75 -3.26
C ASN A 164 -5.98 1.01 -3.41
N PRO A 165 -6.37 0.56 -4.62
CA PRO A 165 -7.66 -0.11 -4.82
C PRO A 165 -7.85 -1.36 -3.94
N ARG A 166 -6.80 -2.16 -3.74
CA ARG A 166 -6.86 -3.36 -2.90
C ARG A 166 -7.08 -3.02 -1.43
N ALA A 167 -6.43 -1.98 -0.90
CA ALA A 167 -6.65 -1.53 0.46
C ALA A 167 -8.09 -1.06 0.68
N LYS A 168 -8.69 -0.39 -0.31
CA LYS A 168 -10.12 -0.03 -0.27
C LYS A 168 -11.03 -1.27 -0.29
N GLU A 169 -10.68 -2.28 -1.08
CA GLU A 169 -11.36 -3.58 -1.08
C GLU A 169 -11.24 -4.28 0.28
N GLY A 170 -10.06 -4.24 0.92
CA GLY A 170 -9.85 -4.75 2.28
C GLY A 170 -10.73 -4.06 3.32
N LEU A 171 -10.82 -2.73 3.28
CA LEU A 171 -11.75 -1.98 4.14
C LEU A 171 -13.22 -2.32 3.87
N ALA A 172 -13.58 -2.65 2.62
CA ALA A 172 -14.92 -3.14 2.30
C ALA A 172 -15.18 -4.55 2.85
N ASN A 173 -14.16 -5.45 2.86
CA ASN A 173 -14.26 -6.74 3.54
C ASN A 173 -14.55 -6.54 5.04
N THR A 174 -13.86 -5.62 5.70
CA THR A 174 -14.10 -5.29 7.11
C THR A 174 -15.55 -4.89 7.41
N VAL A 175 -16.19 -4.12 6.51
CA VAL A 175 -17.62 -3.78 6.66
C VAL A 175 -18.49 -5.04 6.52
N ARG A 176 -18.17 -5.92 5.58
CA ARG A 176 -18.89 -7.19 5.41
C ARG A 176 -18.74 -8.11 6.61
N GLU A 177 -17.56 -8.16 7.23
CA GLU A 177 -17.34 -8.91 8.47
C GLU A 177 -18.22 -8.37 9.61
N ALA A 178 -18.26 -7.06 9.81
CA ALA A 178 -19.13 -6.46 10.83
C ALA A 178 -20.61 -6.75 10.57
N GLN A 179 -21.04 -6.68 9.31
CA GLN A 179 -22.41 -7.04 8.93
C GLN A 179 -22.72 -8.52 9.17
N ALA A 180 -21.81 -9.42 8.83
CA ALA A 180 -21.96 -10.86 9.04
C ALA A 180 -22.01 -11.23 10.54
N LEU A 181 -21.37 -10.43 11.38
CA LEU A 181 -21.41 -10.56 12.84
C LEU A 181 -22.55 -9.78 13.50
N HIS A 182 -23.37 -9.08 12.71
CA HIS A 182 -24.44 -8.18 13.17
C HIS A 182 -23.97 -7.05 14.09
N ASP A 183 -22.70 -6.64 13.96
CA ASP A 183 -22.12 -5.57 14.74
C ASP A 183 -22.41 -4.19 14.13
N ASN A 184 -22.97 -3.30 14.95
CA ASN A 184 -23.32 -1.93 14.54
C ASN A 184 -22.09 -1.00 14.46
N ARG A 185 -20.98 -1.40 15.10
CA ARG A 185 -19.70 -0.68 15.14
C ARG A 185 -18.61 -1.57 14.57
N ILE A 186 -17.67 -0.97 13.85
CA ILE A 186 -16.56 -1.67 13.20
C ILE A 186 -15.32 -1.52 14.08
N GLY A 187 -14.98 -2.56 14.83
CA GLY A 187 -13.78 -2.63 15.66
C GLY A 187 -12.53 -3.19 14.96
N VAL A 188 -11.46 -3.39 15.72
CA VAL A 188 -10.16 -3.87 15.22
C VAL A 188 -10.22 -5.34 14.83
N GLU A 189 -11.05 -6.13 15.50
CA GLU A 189 -11.38 -7.51 15.16
C GLU A 189 -11.95 -7.63 13.74
N HIS A 190 -12.86 -6.73 13.33
CA HIS A 190 -13.39 -6.70 11.98
C HIS A 190 -12.33 -6.30 10.94
N LEU A 191 -11.42 -5.39 11.31
CA LEU A 191 -10.27 -5.03 10.49
C LEU A 191 -9.36 -6.23 10.28
N ALA A 192 -8.99 -6.92 11.36
CA ALA A 192 -8.18 -8.13 11.30
C ALA A 192 -8.82 -9.20 10.42
N LEU A 193 -10.09 -9.55 10.67
CA LEU A 193 -10.84 -10.55 9.90
C LEU A 193 -10.93 -10.20 8.41
N GLY A 194 -11.28 -8.94 8.10
CA GLY A 194 -11.44 -8.48 6.72
C GLY A 194 -10.12 -8.49 5.93
N LEU A 195 -8.99 -8.25 6.60
CA LEU A 195 -7.65 -8.26 5.99
C LEU A 195 -7.10 -9.68 5.82
N ILE A 196 -7.22 -10.56 6.82
CA ILE A 196 -6.72 -11.95 6.70
C ILE A 196 -7.53 -12.76 5.69
N ALA A 197 -8.80 -12.43 5.48
CA ALA A 197 -9.65 -13.06 4.48
C ALA A 197 -9.36 -12.58 3.04
N MET A 198 -8.47 -11.59 2.85
CA MET A 198 -8.17 -11.08 1.53
C MET A 198 -7.44 -12.10 0.67
N ASN A 199 -8.07 -12.46 -0.46
CA ASN A 199 -7.46 -13.32 -1.47
C ASN A 199 -6.44 -12.56 -2.36
N SER A 200 -5.50 -11.84 -1.75
CA SER A 200 -4.43 -11.14 -2.45
C SER A 200 -3.12 -11.92 -2.35
N GLN A 201 -2.31 -11.91 -3.41
CA GLN A 201 -1.00 -12.58 -3.41
C GLN A 201 -0.10 -12.06 -2.27
N MET A 202 -0.12 -10.75 -2.02
CA MET A 202 0.62 -10.13 -0.93
C MET A 202 0.20 -10.71 0.43
N MET A 203 -1.10 -10.73 0.77
CA MET A 203 -1.54 -11.24 2.08
C MET A 203 -1.28 -12.74 2.22
N ARG A 204 -1.53 -13.54 1.17
CA ARG A 204 -1.22 -14.97 1.19
C ARG A 204 0.27 -15.21 1.42
N SER A 205 1.12 -14.45 0.74
CA SER A 205 2.58 -14.55 0.87
C SER A 205 3.05 -14.15 2.27
N VAL A 206 2.52 -13.05 2.82
CA VAL A 206 2.84 -12.63 4.20
C VAL A 206 2.42 -13.69 5.21
N LEU A 207 1.18 -14.18 5.14
CA LEU A 207 0.69 -15.21 6.06
C LEU A 207 1.52 -16.50 5.94
N ALA A 208 1.75 -16.97 4.72
CA ALA A 208 2.54 -18.18 4.47
C ALA A 208 3.99 -18.06 4.97
N ALA A 209 4.65 -16.92 4.72
CA ALA A 209 6.01 -16.65 5.19
C ALA A 209 6.11 -16.64 6.73
N LEU A 210 5.00 -16.32 7.41
CA LEU A 210 4.94 -16.28 8.86
C LEU A 210 4.45 -17.60 9.47
N GLY A 211 4.13 -18.62 8.65
CA GLY A 211 3.60 -19.91 9.10
C GLY A 211 2.14 -19.83 9.55
N ALA A 212 1.42 -18.77 9.17
CA ALA A 212 0.03 -18.54 9.54
C ALA A 212 -0.91 -18.80 8.36
N SER A 213 -2.15 -19.16 8.67
CA SER A 213 -3.22 -19.32 7.67
C SER A 213 -4.49 -18.62 8.14
N ALA A 214 -5.30 -18.16 7.17
CA ALA A 214 -6.44 -17.30 7.46
C ALA A 214 -7.54 -17.98 8.29
N GLN A 215 -7.78 -19.28 8.09
CA GLN A 215 -8.86 -20.01 8.77
C GLN A 215 -8.61 -20.20 10.28
N PRO A 216 -7.46 -20.74 10.73
CA PRO A 216 -7.14 -20.81 12.15
C PRO A 216 -7.08 -19.45 12.83
N LEU A 217 -6.52 -18.43 12.17
CA LEU A 217 -6.50 -17.06 12.69
C LEU A 217 -7.92 -16.51 12.89
N ARG A 218 -8.81 -16.73 11.93
CA ARG A 218 -10.21 -16.34 12.04
C ARG A 218 -10.86 -17.02 13.25
N ALA A 219 -10.70 -18.33 13.40
CA ALA A 219 -11.25 -19.07 14.52
C ALA A 219 -10.75 -18.50 15.87
N ALA A 220 -9.43 -18.30 16.00
CA ALA A 220 -8.82 -17.76 17.22
C ALA A 220 -9.30 -16.34 17.56
N ILE A 221 -9.43 -15.46 16.56
CA ILE A 221 -9.98 -14.10 16.76
C ILE A 221 -11.43 -14.17 17.25
N MET A 222 -12.23 -15.07 16.67
CA MET A 222 -13.63 -15.26 17.04
C MET A 222 -13.77 -15.86 18.46
N ASP A 223 -12.86 -16.74 18.86
CA ASP A 223 -12.80 -17.29 20.21
C ASP A 223 -12.44 -16.20 21.23
N ARG A 224 -11.41 -15.40 20.94
CA ARG A 224 -11.01 -14.27 21.79
C ARG A 224 -12.12 -13.24 21.93
N ARG A 225 -12.88 -12.96 20.86
CA ARG A 225 -14.05 -12.06 20.89
C ARG A 225 -15.14 -12.61 21.79
N ARG A 226 -15.46 -13.91 21.69
CA ARG A 226 -16.47 -14.56 22.53
C ARG A 226 -16.08 -14.58 24.01
N ALA A 227 -14.80 -14.67 24.33
CA ALA A 227 -14.30 -14.62 25.70
C ALA A 227 -14.28 -13.20 26.31
N ALA A 228 -14.39 -12.15 25.49
CA ALA A 228 -14.31 -10.76 25.91
C ALA A 228 -15.67 -10.04 25.97
N GLY A 229 -16.74 -10.70 25.53
CA GLY A 229 -18.13 -10.22 25.60
C GLY A 229 -18.89 -10.88 26.75
#